data_AF-A0A7X4AP73-F1
#
_entry.id   AF-A0A7X4AP73-F1
#
_cell.length_a   1.000
_cell.length_b   1.000
_cell.length_c   1.000
_cell.angle_alpha   90.00
_cell.angle_beta   90.00
_cell.angle_gamma   90.00
#
_symmetry.space_group_name_H-M   'P 1'
#
loop_
_entity.id
_entity.type
_entity.pdbx_description
1 polymer ?
#
loop_
_entity_poly.entity_id
_entity_poly.type
_entity_poly.pdbx_seq_one_letter_code
_entity_poly.pdbx_strand_id
1 'polypeptide(L)'
;MKVIRGRKSIVGCIVELTEEGYTTQLSLEKSLQVVDHAPDGFQWGYNGSGPAQLSAAILYEVTSNEDLARQYYQIFKHDQVAQWGETFEINEHQVLAWLSTVGALQVNVVDTAKIEFEAFNQLYEKAFQRWKRASGAGQGHQVLEAIPPCENAISLTQDWVEKYKPHIQELRPFTSKAFEWMPMIEEIRKKLRQFRILLSYRQADRPLLETADKIREEVEELLENHCYLLEV
;
A
#
# COMPACT_ATOMS: atom_id res chain seq x y z
N MET A 1 -7.52 10.68 -3.79
CA MET A 1 -6.26 11.18 -3.20
C MET A 1 -6.28 12.69 -3.22
N LYS A 2 -6.24 13.30 -2.03
CA LYS A 2 -6.17 14.75 -1.86
C LYS A 2 -4.74 15.28 -1.98
N VAL A 3 -4.57 16.42 -2.64
CA VAL A 3 -3.32 17.19 -2.65
C VAL A 3 -3.61 18.65 -2.36
N ILE A 4 -2.92 19.22 -1.37
CA ILE A 4 -3.10 20.60 -0.94
C ILE A 4 -1.85 21.39 -1.32
N ARG A 5 -2.05 22.51 -2.01
CA ARG A 5 -0.98 23.39 -2.50
C ARG A 5 -1.18 24.79 -1.98
N GLY A 6 -0.09 25.44 -1.59
CA GLY A 6 -0.10 26.85 -1.22
C GLY A 6 0.90 27.65 -2.03
N ARG A 7 0.51 28.88 -2.39
CA ARG A 7 1.40 29.88 -2.96
C ARG A 7 1.11 31.26 -2.38
N LYS A 8 2.17 32.01 -2.05
CA LYS A 8 2.03 33.43 -1.70
C LYS A 8 1.85 34.25 -2.98
N SER A 9 1.02 35.28 -2.91
CA SER A 9 0.75 36.20 -4.01
C SER A 9 0.57 37.62 -3.49
N ILE A 10 0.54 38.61 -4.40
CA ILE A 10 0.32 40.02 -4.05
C ILE A 10 -1.06 40.27 -3.40
N VAL A 11 -2.04 39.39 -3.64
CA VAL A 11 -3.40 39.48 -3.09
C VAL A 11 -3.56 38.66 -1.80
N GLY A 12 -2.50 38.00 -1.33
CA GLY A 12 -2.51 37.14 -0.16
C GLY A 12 -2.08 35.70 -0.45
N CYS A 13 -2.26 34.85 0.54
CA CYS A 13 -1.94 33.43 0.47
C CYS A 13 -3.09 32.66 -0.16
N ILE A 14 -2.81 31.93 -1.25
CA ILE A 14 -3.78 31.10 -1.95
C ILE A 14 -3.50 29.65 -1.59
N VAL A 15 -4.52 28.93 -1.12
CA VAL A 15 -4.44 27.50 -0.81
C VAL A 15 -5.50 26.75 -1.60
N GLU A 16 -5.05 25.77 -2.38
CA GLU A 16 -5.87 24.98 -3.30
C GLU A 16 -5.86 23.52 -2.86
N LEU A 17 -7.02 22.86 -2.98
CA LEU A 17 -7.22 21.44 -2.78
C LEU A 17 -7.51 20.80 -4.14
N THR A 18 -6.73 19.79 -4.51
CA THR A 18 -7.01 18.92 -5.65
C THR A 18 -7.51 17.57 -5.16
N GLU A 19 -8.68 17.15 -5.61
CA GLU A 19 -9.28 15.84 -5.34
C GLU A 19 -10.00 15.35 -6.61
N GLU A 20 -9.80 14.08 -6.97
CA GLU A 20 -10.44 13.46 -8.15
C GLU A 20 -10.24 14.24 -9.47
N GLY A 21 -9.10 14.93 -9.61
CA GLY A 21 -8.78 15.75 -10.79
C GLY A 21 -9.42 17.14 -10.80
N TYR A 22 -10.24 17.48 -9.80
CA TYR A 22 -10.82 18.81 -9.63
C TYR A 22 -10.00 19.62 -8.63
N THR A 23 -9.77 20.90 -8.92
CA THR A 23 -9.07 21.82 -8.02
C THR A 23 -10.02 22.91 -7.54
N THR A 24 -10.10 23.08 -6.22
CA THR A 24 -10.92 24.09 -5.54
C THR A 24 -10.08 24.84 -4.51
N GLN A 25 -10.60 25.93 -3.93
CA GLN A 25 -9.93 26.56 -2.79
C GLN A 25 -10.19 25.77 -1.51
N LEU A 26 -9.16 25.62 -0.67
CA LEU A 26 -9.32 25.03 0.65
C LEU A 26 -10.28 25.89 1.49
N SER A 27 -11.27 25.27 2.11
CA SER A 27 -12.33 26.00 2.80
C SER A 27 -11.84 26.57 4.15
N LEU A 28 -11.76 27.90 4.23
CA LEU A 28 -11.50 28.61 5.48
C LEU A 28 -12.65 28.40 6.48
N GLU A 29 -13.90 28.52 6.00
CA GLU A 29 -15.11 28.40 6.83
C GLU A 29 -15.17 27.06 7.59
N LYS A 30 -14.88 25.94 6.93
CA LYS A 30 -14.82 24.63 7.59
C LYS A 30 -13.80 24.62 8.72
N SER A 31 -12.61 25.18 8.49
CA SER A 31 -11.56 25.22 9.50
C SER A 31 -11.88 26.14 10.68
N LEU A 32 -12.65 27.21 10.46
CA LEU A 32 -13.09 28.14 11.50
C LEU A 32 -14.03 27.48 12.52
N GLN A 33 -14.75 26.43 12.12
CA GLN A 33 -15.54 25.60 13.03
C GLN A 33 -14.63 24.72 13.93
N VAL A 34 -13.44 24.36 13.45
CA VAL A 34 -12.46 23.57 14.23
C VAL A 34 -11.74 24.47 15.23
N VAL A 35 -11.17 25.58 14.74
CA VAL A 35 -10.47 26.60 15.53
C VAL A 35 -10.69 27.97 14.90
N ASP A 36 -10.84 29.01 15.73
CA ASP A 36 -11.02 30.39 15.27
C ASP A 36 -9.77 31.23 15.59
N HIS A 37 -8.73 31.05 14.79
CA HIS A 37 -7.45 31.75 14.95
C HIS A 37 -7.23 32.85 13.93
N ALA A 38 -7.67 32.63 12.68
CA ALA A 38 -7.38 33.54 11.56
C ALA A 38 -8.56 33.64 10.59
N PRO A 39 -9.61 34.41 10.93
CA PRO A 39 -10.73 34.66 10.03
C PRO A 39 -10.34 35.46 8.77
N ASP A 40 -9.15 36.07 8.78
CA ASP A 40 -8.55 36.81 7.66
C ASP A 40 -7.80 35.90 6.66
N GLY A 41 -7.57 34.63 6.99
CA GLY A 41 -7.13 33.61 6.05
C GLY A 41 -5.88 32.82 6.46
N PHE A 42 -5.46 31.95 5.55
CA PHE A 42 -4.34 31.05 5.78
C PHE A 42 -2.98 31.72 5.60
N GLN A 43 -1.99 31.30 6.39
CA GLN A 43 -0.58 31.68 6.20
C GLN A 43 0.32 30.49 6.57
N TRP A 44 1.62 30.56 6.29
CA TRP A 44 2.61 29.52 6.61
C TRP A 44 4.04 30.10 6.66
N GLY A 45 5.00 29.27 7.06
CA GLY A 45 6.42 29.64 7.11
C GLY A 45 6.86 30.36 8.39
N TYR A 46 6.01 30.37 9.41
CA TYR A 46 6.33 30.85 10.75
C TYR A 46 5.36 30.25 11.79
N ASN A 47 5.61 30.50 13.07
CA ASN A 47 4.69 30.12 14.15
C ASN A 47 3.72 31.27 14.47
N GLY A 48 2.43 31.10 14.16
CA GLY A 48 1.39 32.10 14.47
C GLY A 48 -0.03 31.61 14.17
N SER A 49 -1.00 32.53 14.16
CA SER A 49 -2.43 32.22 14.01
C SER A 49 -2.82 31.76 12.61
N GLY A 50 -2.35 32.42 11.54
CA GLY A 50 -2.60 31.98 10.16
C GLY A 50 -2.08 30.56 9.87
N PRO A 51 -0.83 30.23 10.26
CA PRO A 51 -0.30 28.86 10.20
C PRO A 51 -1.07 27.85 11.06
N ALA A 52 -1.57 28.27 12.23
CA ALA A 52 -2.41 27.43 13.08
C ALA A 52 -3.76 27.11 12.40
N GLN A 53 -4.40 28.11 11.81
CA GLN A 53 -5.66 27.95 11.07
C GLN A 53 -5.48 27.02 9.87
N LEU A 54 -4.40 27.20 9.10
CA LEU A 54 -4.07 26.34 7.96
C LEU A 54 -3.81 24.89 8.42
N SER A 55 -3.14 24.71 9.56
CA SER A 55 -2.88 23.39 10.11
C SER A 55 -4.17 22.65 10.44
N ALA A 56 -5.12 23.33 11.09
CA ALA A 56 -6.43 22.76 11.39
C ALA A 56 -7.22 22.44 10.10
N ALA A 57 -7.16 23.33 9.10
CA ALA A 57 -7.82 23.12 7.81
C ALA A 57 -7.29 21.87 7.09
N ILE A 58 -5.97 21.69 7.03
CA ILE A 58 -5.34 20.54 6.38
C ILE A 58 -5.68 19.23 7.08
N LEU A 59 -5.56 19.19 8.41
CA LEU A 59 -5.88 17.99 9.18
C LEU A 59 -7.36 17.63 9.06
N TYR A 60 -8.25 18.61 9.14
CA TYR A 60 -9.69 18.39 8.98
C TYR A 60 -10.04 17.92 7.57
N GLU A 61 -9.47 18.53 6.53
CA GLU A 61 -9.75 18.15 5.15
C GLU A 61 -9.30 16.71 4.86
N VAL A 62 -8.15 16.29 5.38
CA VAL A 62 -7.65 14.91 5.18
C VAL A 62 -8.44 13.88 6.00
N THR A 63 -8.79 14.19 7.25
CA THR A 63 -9.35 13.18 8.18
C THR A 63 -10.86 13.24 8.33
N SER A 64 -11.49 14.34 7.92
CA SER A 64 -12.89 14.68 8.22
C SER A 64 -13.22 14.58 9.72
N ASN A 65 -12.22 14.73 10.60
CA ASN A 65 -12.35 14.56 12.04
C ASN A 65 -11.94 15.85 12.77
N GLU A 66 -12.95 16.54 13.29
CA GLU A 66 -12.78 17.82 13.99
C GLU A 66 -11.95 17.70 15.27
N ASP A 67 -12.21 16.68 16.10
CA ASP A 67 -11.51 16.48 17.38
C ASP A 67 -10.03 16.18 17.15
N LEU A 68 -9.73 15.32 16.17
CA LEU A 68 -8.36 15.02 15.78
C LEU A 68 -7.64 16.26 15.23
N ALA A 69 -8.29 17.02 14.34
CA ALA A 69 -7.71 18.26 13.83
C ALA A 69 -7.43 19.25 14.97
N ARG A 70 -8.38 19.44 15.90
CA ARG A 70 -8.26 20.32 17.07
C ARG A 70 -7.18 19.86 18.04
N GLN A 71 -6.99 18.55 18.20
CA GLN A 71 -5.98 18.01 19.09
C GLN A 71 -4.55 18.19 18.53
N TYR A 72 -4.36 18.03 17.21
CA TYR A 72 -3.02 17.92 16.62
C TYR A 72 -2.55 19.14 15.82
N TYR A 73 -3.41 20.13 15.51
CA TYR A 73 -3.01 21.25 14.64
C TYR A 73 -1.80 22.05 15.15
N GLN A 74 -1.62 22.20 16.46
CA GLN A 74 -0.48 22.97 17.00
C GLN A 74 0.86 22.25 16.76
N ILE A 75 0.87 20.92 16.90
CA ILE A 75 2.06 20.10 16.66
C ILE A 75 2.32 20.08 15.15
N PHE A 76 1.28 19.86 14.35
CA PHE A 76 1.37 19.87 12.88
C PHE A 76 1.90 21.21 12.34
N LYS A 77 1.45 22.32 12.93
CA LYS A 77 1.92 23.66 12.61
C LYS A 77 3.42 23.77 12.80
N HIS A 78 3.91 23.35 13.97
CA HIS A 78 5.32 23.46 14.31
C HIS A 78 6.20 22.60 13.38
N ASP A 79 5.78 21.35 13.15
CA ASP A 79 6.56 20.35 12.44
C ASP A 79 6.55 20.55 10.91
N GLN A 80 5.43 21.00 10.35
CA GLN A 80 5.22 21.09 8.90
C GLN A 80 5.00 22.54 8.46
N VAL A 81 3.88 23.16 8.86
CA VAL A 81 3.38 24.42 8.26
C VAL A 81 4.32 25.60 8.51
N ALA A 82 4.97 25.66 9.67
CA ALA A 82 5.92 26.71 10.01
C ALA A 82 7.24 26.62 9.22
N GLN A 83 7.52 25.49 8.57
CA GLN A 83 8.77 25.25 7.84
C GLN A 83 8.65 25.57 6.34
N TRP A 84 7.45 25.84 5.84
CA TRP A 84 7.22 26.06 4.41
C TRP A 84 7.73 27.42 3.93
N GLY A 85 8.25 27.45 2.69
CA GLY A 85 8.75 28.65 2.04
C GLY A 85 7.66 29.45 1.32
N GLU A 86 7.96 29.94 0.11
CA GLU A 86 7.00 30.70 -0.71
C GLU A 86 5.85 29.85 -1.26
N THR A 87 6.09 28.56 -1.43
CA THR A 87 5.10 27.57 -1.87
C THR A 87 5.21 26.31 -1.03
N PHE A 88 4.13 25.54 -0.95
CA PHE A 88 4.14 24.19 -0.42
C PHE A 88 3.23 23.27 -1.22
N GLU A 89 3.50 21.97 -1.13
CA GLU A 89 2.60 20.90 -1.56
C GLU A 89 2.65 19.81 -0.49
N ILE A 90 1.49 19.35 -0.06
CA ILE A 90 1.36 18.21 0.83
C ILE A 90 0.18 17.35 0.40
N ASN A 91 0.39 16.03 0.34
CA ASN A 91 -0.67 15.09 -0.02
C ASN A 91 -1.23 14.35 1.21
N GLU A 92 -2.38 13.72 1.00
CA GLU A 92 -3.10 12.91 1.98
C GLU A 92 -2.19 11.90 2.69
N HIS A 93 -1.37 11.14 1.95
CA HIS A 93 -0.47 10.15 2.53
C HIS A 93 0.58 10.76 3.46
N GLN A 94 1.13 11.93 3.13
CA GLN A 94 2.11 12.62 3.97
C GLN A 94 1.47 13.09 5.29
N VAL A 95 0.22 13.60 5.23
CA VAL A 95 -0.51 14.01 6.43
C VAL A 95 -0.86 12.80 7.31
N LEU A 96 -1.36 11.72 6.72
CA LEU A 96 -1.68 10.49 7.44
C LEU A 96 -0.42 9.86 8.06
N ALA A 97 0.69 9.82 7.32
CA ALA A 97 1.97 9.33 7.83
C ALA A 97 2.46 10.17 9.01
N TRP A 98 2.37 11.51 8.93
CA TRP A 98 2.72 12.37 10.06
C TRP A 98 1.82 12.09 11.27
N LEU A 99 0.51 11.97 11.08
CA LEU A 99 -0.43 11.63 12.16
C LEU A 99 -0.10 10.28 12.83
N SER A 100 0.36 9.30 12.06
CA SER A 100 0.87 8.03 12.62
C SER A 100 2.13 8.23 13.46
N THR A 101 3.07 9.08 13.02
CA THR A 101 4.32 9.33 13.78
C THR A 101 4.08 10.01 15.13
N VAL A 102 3.07 10.86 15.24
CA VAL A 102 2.71 11.53 16.51
C VAL A 102 1.70 10.73 17.35
N GLY A 103 1.38 9.50 16.94
CA GLY A 103 0.47 8.60 17.64
C GLY A 103 -1.02 8.99 17.56
N ALA A 104 -1.39 9.93 16.68
CA ALA A 104 -2.76 10.41 16.47
C ALA A 104 -3.62 9.38 15.75
N LEU A 105 -3.02 8.71 14.77
CA LEU A 105 -3.57 7.53 14.16
C LEU A 105 -2.80 6.36 14.75
N GLN A 106 -3.48 5.54 15.57
CA GLN A 106 -3.04 4.15 15.65
C GLN A 106 -3.12 3.65 14.21
N VAL A 107 -1.98 3.37 13.58
CA VAL A 107 -2.02 2.64 12.32
C VAL A 107 -2.68 1.33 12.71
N ASN A 108 -3.95 1.19 12.35
CA ASN A 108 -4.67 0.01 12.72
C ASN A 108 -3.87 -1.15 12.13
N VAL A 109 -3.59 -2.16 12.95
CA VAL A 109 -2.90 -3.35 12.51
C VAL A 109 -3.57 -3.89 11.24
N VAL A 110 -4.88 -3.72 11.12
CA VAL A 110 -5.69 -4.00 9.93
C VAL A 110 -5.27 -3.18 8.70
N ASP A 111 -5.08 -1.87 8.81
CA ASP A 111 -4.72 -1.03 7.65
C ASP A 111 -3.26 -1.22 7.23
N THR A 112 -2.37 -1.45 8.19
CA THR A 112 -0.99 -1.87 7.88
C THR A 112 -0.98 -3.19 7.15
N ALA A 113 -1.75 -4.16 7.65
CA ALA A 113 -1.87 -5.48 7.06
C ALA A 113 -2.42 -5.40 5.62
N LYS A 114 -3.42 -4.54 5.34
CA LYS A 114 -3.95 -4.32 3.98
C LYS A 114 -2.90 -3.77 3.02
N ILE A 115 -2.16 -2.73 3.43
CA ILE A 115 -1.11 -2.13 2.60
C ILE A 115 -0.02 -3.16 2.29
N GLU A 116 0.43 -3.90 3.30
CA GLU A 116 1.40 -4.97 3.11
C GLU A 116 0.83 -6.10 2.24
N PHE A 117 -0.47 -6.39 2.36
CA PHE A 117 -1.17 -7.38 1.54
C PHE A 117 -1.19 -7.02 0.07
N GLU A 118 -1.61 -5.80 -0.26
CA GLU A 118 -1.60 -5.29 -1.63
C GLU A 118 -0.19 -5.32 -2.24
N ALA A 119 0.82 -4.92 -1.46
CA ALA A 119 2.21 -4.90 -1.91
C ALA A 119 2.72 -6.31 -2.26
N PHE A 120 2.47 -7.32 -1.43
CA PHE A 120 2.89 -8.69 -1.76
C PHE A 120 2.01 -9.31 -2.85
N ASN A 121 0.71 -8.98 -2.93
CA ASN A 121 -0.19 -9.48 -3.98
C ASN A 121 0.32 -9.07 -5.37
N GLN A 122 0.79 -7.82 -5.51
CA GLN A 122 1.43 -7.36 -6.75
C GLN A 122 2.73 -8.11 -7.08
N LEU A 123 3.53 -8.48 -6.07
CA LEU A 123 4.74 -9.29 -6.29
C LEU A 123 4.38 -10.70 -6.72
N TYR A 124 3.34 -11.28 -6.13
CA TYR A 124 2.82 -12.59 -6.47
C TYR A 124 2.33 -12.63 -7.92
N GLU A 125 1.48 -11.68 -8.31
CA GLU A 125 0.96 -11.59 -9.68
C GLU A 125 2.10 -11.43 -10.70
N LYS A 126 3.09 -10.58 -10.43
CA LYS A 126 4.27 -10.42 -11.30
C LYS A 126 5.09 -11.70 -11.42
N ALA A 127 5.29 -12.42 -10.32
CA ALA A 127 6.01 -13.69 -10.32
C ALA A 127 5.24 -14.75 -11.13
N PHE A 128 3.93 -14.83 -10.96
CA PHE A 128 3.07 -15.76 -11.69
C PHE A 128 3.03 -15.47 -13.19
N GLN A 129 2.85 -14.22 -13.59
CA GLN A 129 2.89 -13.82 -14.99
C GLN A 129 4.23 -14.13 -15.65
N ARG A 130 5.34 -14.05 -14.90
CA ARG A 130 6.65 -14.46 -15.39
C ARG A 130 6.75 -15.97 -15.58
N TRP A 131 6.23 -16.75 -14.64
CA TRP A 131 6.14 -18.21 -14.76
C TRP A 131 5.33 -18.62 -16.00
N LYS A 132 4.11 -18.09 -16.17
CA LYS A 132 3.21 -18.42 -17.29
C LYS A 132 3.81 -18.13 -18.66
N ARG A 133 4.56 -17.03 -18.78
CA ARG A 133 5.30 -16.71 -20.01
C ARG A 133 6.43 -17.68 -20.29
N ALA A 134 7.20 -18.02 -19.25
CA ALA A 134 8.32 -18.93 -19.36
C ALA A 134 7.88 -20.36 -19.69
N SER A 135 6.78 -20.82 -19.09
CA SER A 135 6.21 -22.15 -19.31
C SER A 135 5.56 -22.29 -20.69
N GLY A 136 4.78 -21.29 -21.12
CA GLY A 136 4.13 -21.28 -22.43
C GLY A 136 5.10 -21.18 -23.62
N ALA A 137 6.30 -20.64 -23.42
CA ALA A 137 7.33 -20.52 -24.46
C ALA A 137 8.15 -21.79 -24.69
N GLY A 138 7.97 -22.84 -23.88
CA GLY A 138 8.74 -24.10 -23.98
C GLY A 138 10.24 -23.93 -23.69
N GLN A 139 10.65 -22.83 -23.05
CA GLN A 139 12.05 -22.53 -22.79
C GLN A 139 12.44 -22.94 -21.37
N GLY A 140 12.90 -24.19 -21.18
CA GLY A 140 13.23 -24.75 -19.87
C GLY A 140 14.18 -23.89 -19.00
N HIS A 141 15.09 -23.12 -19.61
CA HIS A 141 15.95 -22.17 -18.90
C HIS A 141 15.19 -20.97 -18.32
N GLN A 142 14.23 -20.42 -19.07
CA GLN A 142 13.39 -19.31 -18.60
C GLN A 142 12.48 -19.76 -17.45
N VAL A 143 12.04 -21.03 -17.46
CA VAL A 143 11.22 -21.57 -16.37
C VAL A 143 12.05 -21.66 -15.07
N LEU A 144 13.32 -22.08 -15.15
CA LEU A 144 14.22 -22.08 -13.99
C LEU A 144 14.43 -20.68 -13.40
N GLU A 145 14.52 -19.64 -14.24
CA GLU A 145 14.63 -18.25 -13.79
C GLU A 145 13.34 -17.68 -13.18
N ALA A 146 12.19 -18.27 -13.48
CA ALA A 146 10.91 -17.88 -12.93
C ALA A 146 10.65 -18.48 -11.53
N ILE A 147 11.36 -19.54 -11.14
CA ILE A 147 11.19 -20.20 -9.83
C ILE A 147 11.53 -19.28 -8.64
N PRO A 148 12.70 -18.61 -8.58
CA PRO A 148 13.06 -17.82 -7.40
C PRO A 148 12.08 -16.67 -7.07
N PRO A 149 11.56 -15.91 -8.07
CA PRO A 149 10.48 -14.95 -7.83
C PRO A 149 9.22 -15.57 -7.19
N CYS A 150 8.80 -16.76 -7.64
CA CYS A 150 7.66 -17.48 -7.07
C CYS A 150 7.94 -17.93 -5.63
N GLU A 151 9.12 -18.51 -5.36
CA GLU A 151 9.53 -18.91 -4.01
C GLU A 151 9.58 -17.71 -3.04
N ASN A 152 10.04 -16.55 -3.52
CA ASN A 152 10.07 -15.32 -2.74
C ASN A 152 8.67 -14.80 -2.43
N ALA A 153 7.78 -14.74 -3.43
CA ALA A 153 6.39 -14.32 -3.22
C ALA A 153 5.69 -15.23 -2.19
N ILE A 154 5.87 -16.56 -2.30
CA ILE A 154 5.37 -17.55 -1.35
C ILE A 154 5.89 -17.28 0.08
N SER A 155 7.19 -16.98 0.23
CA SER A 155 7.77 -16.70 1.54
C SER A 155 7.17 -15.46 2.18
N LEU A 156 7.03 -14.37 1.41
CA LEU A 156 6.46 -13.12 1.90
C LEU A 156 5.00 -13.30 2.35
N THR A 157 4.22 -14.09 1.62
CA THR A 157 2.85 -14.43 2.02
C THR A 157 2.83 -15.21 3.34
N GLN A 158 3.73 -16.18 3.54
CA GLN A 158 3.84 -16.93 4.80
C GLN A 158 4.24 -16.02 5.97
N ASP A 159 5.24 -15.15 5.78
CA ASP A 159 5.71 -14.23 6.81
C ASP A 159 4.61 -13.23 7.21
N TRP A 160 3.86 -12.72 6.23
CA TRP A 160 2.71 -11.85 6.47
C TRP A 160 1.61 -12.58 7.27
N VAL A 161 1.28 -13.81 6.88
CA VAL A 161 0.25 -14.63 7.55
C VAL A 161 0.62 -14.88 9.02
N GLU A 162 1.86 -15.24 9.32
CA GLU A 162 2.31 -15.45 10.69
C GLU A 162 2.37 -14.14 11.50
N LYS A 163 2.82 -13.04 10.89
CA LYS A 163 2.85 -11.71 11.52
C LYS A 163 1.47 -11.24 11.96
N TYR A 164 0.44 -11.46 11.15
CA TYR A 164 -0.91 -10.93 11.40
C TYR A 164 -1.91 -11.95 11.95
N LYS A 165 -1.47 -13.18 12.20
CA LYS A 165 -2.26 -14.27 12.81
C LYS A 165 -3.02 -13.86 14.09
N PRO A 166 -2.48 -13.04 15.02
CA PRO A 166 -3.23 -12.61 16.21
C PRO A 166 -4.45 -11.74 15.90
N HIS A 167 -4.47 -11.06 14.76
CA HIS A 167 -5.52 -10.13 14.33
C HIS A 167 -6.47 -10.73 13.28
N ILE A 168 -6.45 -12.06 13.13
CA ILE A 168 -7.15 -12.79 12.07
C ILE A 168 -8.67 -12.55 12.05
N GLN A 169 -9.31 -12.31 13.20
CA GLN A 169 -10.75 -12.04 13.25
C GLN A 169 -11.11 -10.69 12.65
N GLU A 170 -10.26 -9.69 12.88
CA GLU A 170 -10.42 -8.33 12.35
C GLU A 170 -10.09 -8.28 10.86
N LEU A 171 -9.16 -9.12 10.43
CA LEU A 171 -8.73 -9.25 9.04
C LEU A 171 -9.64 -10.14 8.20
N ARG A 172 -10.42 -11.04 8.83
CA ARG A 172 -11.30 -12.01 8.16
C ARG A 172 -12.15 -11.43 7.02
N PRO A 173 -12.76 -10.22 7.12
CA PRO A 173 -13.55 -9.65 6.02
C PRO A 173 -12.73 -9.40 4.73
N PHE A 174 -11.42 -9.21 4.85
CA PHE A 174 -10.50 -8.90 3.76
C PHE A 174 -9.61 -10.11 3.39
N THR A 175 -9.30 -10.96 4.36
CA THR A 175 -8.33 -12.05 4.25
C THR A 175 -8.98 -13.42 4.38
N SER A 176 -10.32 -13.49 4.27
CA SER A 176 -11.13 -14.71 4.48
C SER A 176 -10.51 -15.93 3.83
N LYS A 177 -9.89 -15.75 2.67
CA LYS A 177 -9.29 -16.82 1.90
C LYS A 177 -7.77 -16.96 2.13
N ALA A 178 -7.06 -15.92 2.55
CA ALA A 178 -5.59 -15.91 2.74
C ALA A 178 -5.06 -17.00 3.67
N PHE A 179 -5.77 -17.27 4.77
CA PHE A 179 -5.40 -18.30 5.73
C PHE A 179 -5.83 -19.72 5.30
N GLU A 180 -6.88 -19.83 4.48
CA GLU A 180 -7.33 -21.09 3.88
C GLU A 180 -6.34 -21.58 2.79
N TRP A 181 -5.46 -20.69 2.30
CA TRP A 181 -4.50 -20.97 1.24
C TRP A 181 -3.18 -21.56 1.70
N MET A 182 -2.87 -21.58 3.01
CA MET A 182 -1.56 -22.10 3.47
C MET A 182 -1.26 -23.53 2.97
N PRO A 183 -2.21 -24.48 2.97
CA PRO A 183 -1.96 -25.82 2.41
C PRO A 183 -1.63 -25.77 0.91
N MET A 184 -2.30 -24.90 0.17
CA MET A 184 -2.07 -24.72 -1.27
C MET A 184 -0.71 -24.07 -1.57
N ILE A 185 -0.33 -23.04 -0.80
CA ILE A 185 0.97 -22.37 -0.90
C ILE A 185 2.11 -23.37 -0.65
N GLU A 186 1.99 -24.23 0.36
CA GLU A 186 3.00 -25.24 0.65
C GLU A 186 3.06 -26.33 -0.43
N GLU A 187 1.92 -26.70 -1.01
CA GLU A 187 1.87 -27.63 -2.14
C GLU A 187 2.51 -27.03 -3.41
N ILE A 188 2.25 -25.75 -3.73
CA ILE A 188 2.92 -25.04 -4.83
C ILE A 188 4.44 -25.05 -4.61
N ARG A 189 4.89 -24.70 -3.39
CA ARG A 189 6.31 -24.69 -3.04
C ARG A 189 6.95 -26.07 -3.19
N LYS A 190 6.26 -27.12 -2.77
CA LYS A 190 6.71 -28.51 -2.92
C LYS A 190 6.85 -28.89 -4.39
N LYS A 191 5.86 -28.56 -5.22
CA LYS A 191 5.89 -28.84 -6.66
C LYS A 191 6.96 -28.04 -7.39
N LEU A 192 7.16 -26.75 -7.07
CA LEU A 192 8.26 -25.94 -7.60
C LEU A 192 9.62 -26.55 -7.27
N ARG A 193 9.79 -27.07 -6.04
CA ARG A 193 11.01 -27.78 -5.64
C ARG A 193 11.23 -29.08 -6.43
N GLN A 194 10.18 -29.88 -6.60
CA GLN A 194 10.24 -31.11 -7.42
C GLN A 194 10.59 -30.78 -8.87
N PHE A 195 9.94 -29.78 -9.44
CA PHE A 195 10.18 -29.31 -10.81
C PHE A 195 11.61 -28.82 -11.01
N ARG A 196 12.14 -28.03 -10.05
CA ARG A 196 13.54 -27.58 -10.07
C ARG A 196 14.53 -28.74 -10.06
N ILE A 197 14.27 -29.77 -9.25
CA ILE A 197 15.10 -30.99 -9.20
C ILE A 197 15.09 -31.69 -10.54
N LEU A 198 13.91 -31.88 -11.16
CA LEU A 198 13.79 -32.54 -12.46
C LEU A 198 14.54 -31.79 -13.58
N LEU A 199 14.43 -30.45 -13.62
CA LEU A 199 15.15 -29.64 -14.61
C LEU A 199 16.66 -29.53 -14.37
N SER A 200 17.15 -29.92 -13.18
CA SER A 200 18.59 -29.94 -12.89
C SER A 200 19.32 -31.16 -13.50
N TYR A 201 18.59 -32.17 -13.96
CA TYR A 201 19.17 -33.34 -14.61
C TYR A 201 19.57 -33.02 -16.06
N ARG A 202 20.89 -33.05 -16.33
CA ARG A 202 21.49 -32.71 -17.65
C ARG A 202 21.15 -33.68 -18.79
N GLN A 203 20.62 -34.87 -18.50
CA GLN A 203 20.22 -35.88 -19.48
C GLN A 203 18.84 -36.43 -19.09
N ALA A 204 17.81 -35.58 -19.13
CA ALA A 204 16.44 -36.05 -18.91
C ALA A 204 16.01 -36.93 -20.10
N ASP A 205 15.59 -38.16 -19.79
CA ASP A 205 14.92 -39.03 -20.74
C ASP A 205 13.43 -38.63 -20.90
N ARG A 206 12.76 -39.21 -21.89
CA ARG A 206 11.36 -38.86 -22.22
C ARG A 206 10.41 -38.96 -21.00
N PRO A 207 10.49 -40.00 -20.13
CA PRO A 207 9.67 -40.08 -18.93
C PRO A 207 9.90 -38.95 -17.91
N LEU A 208 11.15 -38.49 -17.74
CA LEU A 208 11.47 -37.36 -16.86
C LEU A 208 10.89 -36.05 -17.38
N LEU A 209 10.91 -35.84 -18.71
CA LEU A 209 10.29 -34.67 -19.34
C LEU A 209 8.77 -34.68 -19.21
N GLU A 210 8.12 -35.84 -19.44
CA GLU A 210 6.67 -36.00 -19.25
C GLU A 210 6.26 -35.76 -17.78
N THR A 211 7.10 -36.19 -16.82
CA THR A 211 6.87 -35.91 -15.39
C THR A 211 7.02 -34.42 -15.07
N ALA A 212 8.01 -33.75 -15.65
CA ALA A 212 8.20 -32.32 -15.47
C ALA A 212 7.02 -31.53 -16.03
N ASP A 213 6.54 -31.86 -17.23
CA ASP A 213 5.37 -31.21 -17.84
C ASP A 213 4.11 -31.37 -16.99
N LYS A 214 3.89 -32.56 -16.41
CA LYS A 214 2.76 -32.78 -15.49
C LYS A 214 2.85 -31.91 -14.24
N ILE A 215 4.02 -31.81 -13.63
CA ILE A 215 4.21 -30.96 -12.43
C ILE A 215 4.03 -29.48 -12.80
N ARG A 216 4.46 -29.06 -14.00
CA ARG A 216 4.23 -27.71 -14.50
C ARG A 216 2.74 -27.38 -14.58
N GLU A 217 1.94 -28.26 -15.19
CA GLU A 217 0.48 -28.10 -15.30
C GLU A 217 -0.18 -28.03 -13.92
N GLU A 218 0.22 -28.90 -12.99
CA GLU A 218 -0.30 -28.86 -11.62
C GLU A 218 0.07 -27.56 -10.88
N VAL A 219 1.27 -27.02 -11.11
CA VAL A 219 1.68 -25.72 -10.55
C VAL A 219 0.87 -24.59 -11.17
N GLU A 220 0.64 -24.61 -12.47
CA GLU A 220 -0.18 -23.61 -13.17
C GLU A 220 -1.62 -23.63 -12.66
N GLU A 221 -2.24 -24.80 -12.51
CA GLU A 221 -3.59 -24.94 -11.96
C GLU A 221 -3.68 -24.39 -10.53
N LEU A 222 -2.73 -24.73 -9.66
CA LEU A 222 -2.70 -24.22 -8.28
C LEU A 222 -2.48 -22.71 -8.22
N LEU A 223 -1.66 -22.16 -9.12
CA LEU A 223 -1.40 -20.72 -9.18
C LEU A 223 -2.59 -19.95 -9.77
N GLU A 224 -3.25 -20.46 -10.82
CA GLU A 224 -4.47 -19.86 -11.39
C GLU A 224 -5.61 -19.83 -10.37
N ASN A 225 -5.79 -20.93 -9.64
CA ASN A 225 -6.72 -20.99 -8.52
C ASN A 225 -6.34 -19.98 -7.43
N HIS A 226 -5.06 -19.73 -7.16
CA HIS A 226 -4.64 -18.71 -6.18
C HIS A 226 -4.90 -17.28 -6.65
N CYS A 227 -4.57 -16.94 -7.90
CA CYS A 227 -4.77 -15.60 -8.48
C CYS A 227 -6.26 -15.22 -8.52
N TYR A 228 -7.15 -16.12 -8.95
CA TYR A 228 -8.61 -15.87 -8.94
C TYR A 228 -9.16 -15.59 -7.53
N LEU A 229 -8.48 -16.09 -6.50
CA LEU A 229 -8.89 -15.91 -5.12
C LEU A 229 -8.32 -14.62 -4.48
N LEU A 230 -7.34 -13.98 -5.12
CA LEU A 230 -6.75 -12.69 -4.74
C LEU A 230 -7.49 -11.46 -5.33
N GLU A 231 -8.43 -11.65 -6.27
CA GLU A 231 -9.24 -10.60 -6.91
C GLU A 231 -10.50 -10.18 -6.11
N VAL A 232 -10.41 -10.07 -4.77
CA VAL A 232 -11.56 -9.64 -3.91
C VAL A 232 -11.34 -8.25 -3.33
#